data_AF-A0A920UPQ6-F1
#
_entry.id   AF-A0A920UPQ6-F1
#
_cell.length_a   1.000
_cell.length_b   1.000
_cell.length_c   1.000
_cell.angle_alpha   90.00
_cell.angle_beta   90.00
_cell.angle_gamma   90.00
#
_symmetry.space_group_name_H-M   'P 1'
#
loop_
_entity.id
_entity.type
_entity.pdbx_description
1 polymer ?
#
loop_
_entity_poly.entity_id
_entity_poly.type
_entity_poly.pdbx_seq_one_letter_code
_entity_poly.pdbx_strand_id
1 'polypeptide(L)'
;MGFVIFNGEVCGFTCGNDVSSRSIEGENALYLPQAKVYDQSCSIGPCFVSSQSITDPQNLQVSCRVIRDGNEVFSGQTNTNQMARGINDLANWLQKSNTVPNMTVVITGTGVVPPPEFSLLENDTVQVEIEDIGILENVVVDV
;
A
#
# COMPACT_ATOMS: atom_id res chain seq x y z
N MET A 1 -4.46 0.15 0.58
CA MET A 1 -5.15 1.03 -0.39
C MET A 1 -4.44 2.38 -0.42
N GLY A 2 -4.34 3.02 -1.58
CA GLY A 2 -3.88 4.39 -1.72
C GLY A 2 -5.04 5.33 -2.04
N PHE A 3 -5.13 6.49 -1.38
CA PHE A 3 -6.01 7.58 -1.82
C PHE A 3 -5.21 8.72 -2.44
N VAL A 4 -5.83 9.47 -3.36
CA VAL A 4 -5.19 10.59 -4.07
C VAL A 4 -5.82 11.91 -3.66
N ILE A 5 -4.99 12.91 -3.38
CA ILE A 5 -5.43 14.27 -3.02
C ILE A 5 -5.39 15.19 -4.22
N PHE A 6 -6.44 15.97 -4.42
CA PHE A 6 -6.49 17.10 -5.35
C PHE A 6 -7.23 18.27 -4.70
N ASN A 7 -6.61 19.44 -4.66
CA ASN A 7 -7.11 20.64 -3.97
C ASN A 7 -7.50 20.38 -2.50
N GLY A 8 -6.76 19.51 -1.81
CA GLY A 8 -6.98 19.16 -0.41
C GLY A 8 -8.08 18.13 -0.15
N GLU A 9 -8.75 17.65 -1.20
CA GLU A 9 -9.82 16.65 -1.12
C GLU A 9 -9.40 15.32 -1.74
N VAL A 10 -10.02 14.22 -1.28
CA VAL A 10 -9.80 12.89 -1.85
C VAL A 10 -10.53 12.78 -3.19
N CYS A 11 -9.79 12.61 -4.27
CA CYS A 11 -10.33 12.56 -5.64
C CYS A 11 -10.37 11.15 -6.25
N GLY A 12 -9.75 10.16 -5.60
CA GLY A 12 -9.81 8.78 -6.05
C GLY A 12 -8.85 7.85 -5.32
N PHE A 13 -8.74 6.63 -5.84
CA PHE A 13 -8.08 5.50 -5.19
C PHE A 13 -7.22 4.68 -6.16
N THR A 14 -6.26 3.95 -5.61
CA THR A 14 -5.37 3.04 -6.34
C THR A 14 -4.87 1.93 -5.42
N CYS A 15 -4.32 0.84 -5.97
CA CYS A 15 -3.54 -0.10 -5.17
C CYS A 15 -2.14 0.49 -4.91
N GLY A 16 -1.52 0.05 -3.83
CA GLY A 16 -0.17 0.48 -3.49
C GLY A 16 0.58 -0.65 -2.80
N ASN A 17 1.87 -0.78 -3.14
CA ASN A 17 2.81 -1.67 -2.49
C ASN A 17 3.88 -0.82 -1.78
N ASP A 18 3.86 -0.84 -0.45
CA ASP A 18 4.77 -0.09 0.43
C ASP A 18 5.81 -1.06 1.01
N VAL A 19 6.89 -1.27 0.27
CA VAL A 19 7.90 -2.29 0.56
C VAL A 19 8.74 -1.85 1.75
N SER A 20 8.88 -2.76 2.71
CA SER A 20 9.51 -2.44 4.01
C SER A 20 10.63 -3.41 4.31
N SER A 21 11.82 -2.88 4.61
CA SER A 21 12.87 -3.69 5.22
C SER A 21 12.60 -3.87 6.71
N ARG A 22 11.96 -5.00 7.07
CA ARG A 22 11.61 -5.31 8.47
C ARG A 22 12.82 -5.57 9.34
N SER A 23 13.95 -6.00 8.76
CA SER A 23 15.21 -6.12 9.48
C SER A 23 15.73 -4.74 9.91
N ILE A 24 15.76 -3.75 9.01
CA ILE A 24 16.20 -2.39 9.35
C ILE A 24 15.24 -1.72 10.34
N GLU A 25 13.92 -1.81 10.09
CA GLU A 25 12.89 -1.24 10.97
C GLU A 25 12.92 -1.87 12.38
N GLY A 26 13.12 -3.19 12.46
CA GLY A 26 13.11 -3.94 13.72
C GLY A 26 14.29 -3.64 14.64
N GLU A 27 15.42 -3.21 14.09
CA GLU A 27 16.61 -2.84 14.89
C GLU A 27 16.40 -1.54 15.68
N ASN A 28 15.78 -0.54 15.06
CA ASN A 28 15.52 0.75 15.71
C ASN A 28 14.41 1.51 15.00
N ALA A 29 13.43 2.04 15.75
CA ALA A 29 12.36 2.86 15.21
C ALA A 29 12.86 4.11 14.46
N LEU A 30 14.06 4.63 14.80
CA LEU A 30 14.69 5.74 14.10
C LEU A 30 15.16 5.38 12.67
N TYR A 31 15.24 4.10 12.33
CA TYR A 31 15.64 3.64 11.00
C TYR A 31 14.46 3.46 10.03
N LEU A 32 13.24 3.76 10.48
CA LEU A 32 12.04 3.69 9.65
C LEU A 32 12.17 4.41 8.30
N PRO A 33 12.78 5.63 8.20
CA PRO A 33 12.99 6.25 6.91
C PRO A 33 13.86 5.41 5.96
N GLN A 34 14.95 4.80 6.46
CA GLN A 34 15.82 3.95 5.64
C GLN A 34 15.13 2.63 5.25
N ALA A 35 14.28 2.10 6.13
CA ALA A 35 13.51 0.89 5.86
C ALA A 35 12.39 1.07 4.82
N LYS A 36 12.07 2.30 4.44
CA LYS A 36 10.90 2.67 3.61
C LYS A 36 11.23 3.52 2.39
N VAL A 37 12.32 4.28 2.43
CA VAL A 37 12.71 5.23 1.38
C VAL A 37 14.04 4.77 0.79
N TYR A 38 13.93 3.98 -0.27
CA TYR A 38 15.03 3.51 -1.11
C TYR A 38 14.50 3.30 -2.53
N ASP A 39 15.40 3.07 -3.49
CA ASP A 39 15.03 2.92 -4.88
C ASP A 39 14.05 1.73 -5.04
N GLN A 40 12.96 1.95 -5.77
CA GLN A 40 11.90 0.96 -6.02
C GLN A 40 11.13 0.47 -4.77
N SER A 41 11.18 1.19 -3.64
CA SER A 41 10.48 0.80 -2.41
C SER A 41 8.96 0.99 -2.43
N CYS A 42 8.42 1.65 -3.46
CA CYS A 42 7.00 1.98 -3.56
C CYS A 42 6.49 1.86 -4.99
N SER A 43 5.35 1.19 -5.17
CA SER A 43 4.62 1.14 -6.44
C SER A 43 3.13 1.41 -6.22
N ILE A 44 2.47 1.96 -7.24
CA ILE A 44 1.04 2.23 -7.25
C ILE A 44 0.46 1.85 -8.61
N GLY A 45 -0.83 1.50 -8.65
CA GLY A 45 -1.49 1.04 -9.88
C GLY A 45 -2.61 0.03 -9.59
N PRO A 46 -3.03 -0.79 -10.56
CA PRO A 46 -2.68 -0.70 -11.99
C PRO A 46 -3.31 0.53 -12.66
N CYS A 47 -4.28 1.16 -12.00
CA CYS A 47 -4.98 2.33 -12.48
C CYS A 47 -5.28 3.30 -11.32
N PHE A 48 -5.86 4.43 -11.69
CA PHE A 48 -6.50 5.36 -10.78
C PHE A 48 -8.00 5.29 -11.02
N VAL A 49 -8.77 5.02 -9.98
CA VAL A 49 -10.24 5.07 -10.04
C VAL A 49 -10.73 6.34 -9.35
N SER A 50 -11.68 7.02 -9.99
CA SER A 50 -12.27 8.24 -9.42
C SER A 50 -13.03 7.93 -8.14
N SER A 51 -13.12 8.90 -7.22
CA SER A 51 -13.90 8.72 -5.99
C SER A 51 -15.38 8.43 -6.24
N GLN A 52 -15.92 8.80 -7.40
CA GLN A 52 -17.30 8.51 -7.82
C GLN A 52 -17.52 7.05 -8.25
N SER A 53 -16.43 6.33 -8.58
CA SER A 53 -16.48 4.94 -9.02
C SER A 53 -16.57 3.95 -7.87
N ILE A 54 -16.24 4.38 -6.64
CA ILE A 54 -16.28 3.56 -5.43
C ILE A 54 -17.45 4.00 -4.55
N THR A 55 -18.34 3.07 -4.21
CA THR A 55 -19.52 3.37 -3.38
C THR A 55 -19.13 3.62 -1.91
N ASP A 56 -18.31 2.75 -1.33
CA ASP A 56 -17.78 2.90 0.02
C ASP A 56 -16.29 2.50 0.07
N PRO A 57 -15.36 3.47 0.11
CA PRO A 57 -13.93 3.16 0.14
C PRO A 57 -13.47 2.61 1.50
N GLN A 58 -14.34 2.58 2.51
CA GLN A 58 -14.09 1.87 3.77
C GLN A 58 -14.72 0.49 3.78
N ASN A 59 -15.17 -0.07 2.66
CA ASN A 59 -15.67 -1.45 2.61
C ASN A 59 -15.27 -2.20 1.33
N LEU A 60 -13.97 -2.29 1.07
CA LEU A 60 -13.37 -2.99 -0.06
C LEU A 60 -12.53 -4.17 0.41
N GLN A 61 -12.67 -5.31 -0.26
CA GLN A 61 -11.78 -6.44 -0.07
C GLN A 61 -10.37 -6.09 -0.58
N VAL A 62 -9.36 -6.43 0.23
CA VAL A 62 -7.94 -6.31 -0.11
C VAL A 62 -7.29 -7.69 -0.01
N SER A 63 -6.47 -8.05 -0.99
CA SER A 63 -5.66 -9.27 -0.93
C SER A 63 -4.20 -9.00 -1.33
N CYS A 64 -3.29 -9.78 -0.75
CA CYS A 64 -1.88 -9.79 -1.11
C CYS A 64 -1.43 -11.23 -1.30
N ARG A 65 -0.74 -11.51 -2.41
CA ARG A 65 -0.14 -12.80 -2.72
C ARG A 65 1.31 -12.63 -3.09
N VAL A 66 2.14 -13.60 -2.71
CA VAL A 66 3.52 -13.71 -3.18
C VAL A 66 3.69 -15.06 -3.86
N ILE A 67 4.18 -15.01 -5.09
CA ILE A 67 4.42 -16.16 -5.95
C ILE A 67 5.92 -16.33 -6.11
N ARG A 68 6.44 -17.52 -5.80
CA ARG A 68 7.85 -17.90 -5.94
C ARG A 68 7.95 -19.16 -6.77
N ASP A 69 8.72 -19.12 -7.85
CA ASP A 69 8.88 -20.23 -8.79
C ASP A 69 7.53 -20.82 -9.27
N GLY A 70 6.54 -19.94 -9.49
CA GLY A 70 5.19 -20.31 -9.91
C GLY A 70 4.27 -20.86 -8.82
N ASN A 71 4.74 -20.94 -7.56
CA ASN A 71 3.94 -21.41 -6.42
C ASN A 71 3.57 -20.24 -5.50
N GLU A 72 2.34 -20.23 -4.99
CA GLU A 72 1.94 -19.27 -3.95
C GLU A 72 2.65 -19.64 -2.63
N VAL A 73 3.53 -18.75 -2.16
CA VAL A 73 4.28 -18.92 -0.90
C VAL A 73 3.72 -18.07 0.24
N PHE A 74 2.87 -17.09 -0.07
CA PHE A 74 2.13 -16.31 0.89
C PHE A 74 0.80 -15.83 0.29
N SER A 75 -0.25 -15.83 1.10
CA SER A 75 -1.56 -15.28 0.76
C SER A 75 -2.22 -14.73 2.01
N GLY A 76 -2.76 -13.52 1.90
CA GLY A 76 -3.47 -12.86 2.99
C GLY A 76 -4.55 -11.93 2.47
N GLN A 77 -5.59 -11.76 3.29
CA GLN A 77 -6.77 -10.98 2.94
C GLN A 77 -7.22 -10.13 4.13
N THR A 78 -7.78 -8.96 3.84
CA THR A 78 -8.40 -8.08 4.83
C THR A 78 -9.47 -7.24 4.14
N ASN A 79 -10.21 -6.43 4.89
CA ASN A 79 -11.15 -5.47 4.34
C ASN A 79 -10.82 -4.08 4.87
N THR A 80 -11.01 -3.04 4.06
CA THR A 80 -10.78 -1.64 4.48
C THR A 80 -11.67 -1.22 5.65
N ASN A 81 -12.76 -1.94 5.95
CA ASN A 81 -13.60 -1.70 7.13
C ASN A 81 -12.90 -2.04 8.46
N GLN A 82 -11.75 -2.73 8.40
CA GLN A 82 -10.89 -3.01 9.55
C GLN A 82 -9.89 -1.87 9.83
N MET A 83 -9.86 -0.81 9.02
CA MET A 83 -8.97 0.32 9.23
C MET A 83 -9.32 1.04 10.54
N ALA A 84 -8.37 1.11 11.46
CA ALA A 84 -8.54 1.82 12.73
C ALA A 84 -8.68 3.35 12.55
N ARG A 85 -8.12 3.90 11.46
CA ARG A 85 -8.22 5.32 11.09
C ARG A 85 -8.81 5.43 9.70
N GLY A 86 -9.91 6.17 9.58
CA GLY A 86 -10.56 6.39 8.30
C GLY A 86 -9.79 7.37 7.41
N ILE A 87 -10.11 7.32 6.12
CA ILE A 87 -9.46 8.10 5.05
C ILE A 87 -9.46 9.61 5.36
N ASN A 88 -10.58 10.14 5.85
CA ASN A 88 -10.69 11.56 6.20
C ASN A 88 -9.79 11.95 7.40
N ASP A 89 -9.62 11.08 8.39
CA ASP A 89 -8.68 11.34 9.51
C ASP A 89 -7.23 11.41 8.97
N LEU A 90 -6.85 10.45 8.14
CA LEU A 90 -5.52 10.41 7.51
C LEU A 90 -5.27 11.64 6.63
N ALA A 91 -6.24 12.04 5.80
CA ALA A 91 -6.14 13.23 4.95
C ALA A 91 -6.02 14.52 5.77
N ASN A 92 -6.74 14.61 6.90
CA ASN A 92 -6.63 15.73 7.83
C ASN A 92 -5.24 15.79 8.49
N TRP A 93 -4.69 14.64 8.91
CA TRP A 93 -3.35 14.59 9.49
C TRP A 93 -2.25 14.94 8.50
N LEU A 94 -2.37 14.49 7.24
CA LEU A 94 -1.41 14.80 6.18
C LEU A 94 -1.28 16.32 5.95
N GLN A 95 -2.39 17.05 6.04
CA GLN A 95 -2.46 18.49 5.71
C GLN A 95 -2.20 19.41 6.91
N LYS A 96 -2.07 18.87 8.13
CA LYS A 96 -1.77 19.68 9.33
C LYS A 96 -0.37 20.27 9.25
N SER A 97 -0.30 21.59 9.11
CA SER A 97 0.95 22.35 8.99
C SER A 97 1.85 21.87 7.84
N ASN A 98 1.25 21.30 6.79
CA ASN A 98 1.97 20.71 5.67
C ASN A 98 1.21 20.98 4.37
N THR A 99 1.84 21.69 3.44
CA THR A 99 1.28 21.92 2.10
C THR A 99 1.44 20.66 1.26
N VAL A 100 0.34 20.15 0.72
CA VAL A 100 0.30 18.91 -0.05
C VAL A 100 0.10 19.23 -1.54
N PRO A 101 1.01 18.80 -2.44
CA PRO A 101 0.83 18.95 -3.88
C PRO A 101 -0.42 18.22 -4.39
N ASN A 102 -0.99 18.72 -5.49
CA ASN A 102 -2.02 17.98 -6.21
C ASN A 102 -1.44 16.66 -6.74
N MET A 103 -2.29 15.63 -6.73
CA MET A 103 -1.96 14.25 -7.10
C MET A 103 -1.03 13.53 -6.12
N THR A 104 -0.86 14.02 -4.89
CA THR A 104 -0.21 13.24 -3.82
C THR A 104 -1.02 11.99 -3.52
N VAL A 105 -0.36 10.84 -3.50
CA VAL A 105 -0.92 9.55 -3.11
C VAL A 105 -0.51 9.23 -1.67
N VAL A 106 -1.47 8.72 -0.89
CA VAL A 106 -1.27 8.32 0.49
C VAL A 106 -1.62 6.85 0.66
N ILE A 107 -0.64 6.02 0.98
CA ILE A 107 -0.86 4.59 1.29
C ILE A 107 -1.31 4.49 2.76
N THR A 108 -2.49 3.89 2.97
CA THR A 108 -3.21 3.96 4.26
C THR A 108 -2.81 2.88 5.28
N GLY A 109 -1.64 2.26 5.10
CA GLY A 109 -1.20 1.10 5.87
C GLY A 109 -1.76 -0.23 5.33
N THR A 110 -1.42 -1.32 6.02
CA THR A 110 -1.80 -2.69 5.66
C THR A 110 -2.39 -3.44 6.85
N GLY A 111 -3.43 -4.25 6.60
CA GLY A 111 -3.93 -5.26 7.53
C GLY A 111 -3.43 -6.67 7.20
N VAL A 112 -2.62 -6.82 6.15
CA VAL A 112 -2.02 -8.09 5.72
C VAL A 112 -0.52 -8.01 5.99
N VAL A 113 -0.05 -8.83 6.92
CA VAL A 113 1.35 -8.89 7.34
C VAL A 113 1.81 -10.35 7.28
N PRO A 114 2.81 -10.68 6.45
CA PRO A 114 3.44 -11.99 6.49
C PRO A 114 4.05 -12.32 7.87
N PRO A 115 4.24 -13.61 8.18
CA PRO A 115 4.97 -14.02 9.38
C PRO A 115 6.37 -13.37 9.46
N PRO A 116 6.93 -13.14 10.67
CA PRO A 116 8.21 -12.45 10.85
C PRO A 116 9.39 -13.08 10.08
N GLU A 117 9.36 -14.39 9.87
CA GLU A 117 10.36 -15.17 9.13
C GLU A 117 10.22 -15.07 7.60
N PHE A 118 9.13 -14.51 7.10
CA PHE A 118 8.88 -14.36 5.67
C PHE A 118 9.65 -13.16 5.10
N SER A 119 10.46 -13.41 4.07
CA SER A 119 11.10 -12.37 3.27
C SER A 119 10.83 -12.59 1.79
N LEU A 120 10.73 -11.49 1.07
CA LEU A 120 10.80 -11.49 -0.38
C LEU A 120 12.20 -11.94 -0.83
N LEU A 121 12.24 -12.65 -1.94
CA LEU A 121 13.45 -13.04 -2.66
C LEU A 121 13.41 -12.46 -4.07
N GLU A 122 14.58 -12.30 -4.68
CA GLU A 122 14.68 -11.90 -6.09
C GLU A 122 13.83 -12.83 -6.98
N ASN A 123 13.12 -12.24 -7.95
CA ASN A 123 12.17 -12.90 -8.85
C ASN A 123 10.84 -13.36 -8.24
N ASP A 124 10.58 -13.09 -6.95
CA ASP A 124 9.21 -13.22 -6.43
C ASP A 124 8.27 -12.27 -7.18
N THR A 125 7.04 -12.71 -7.45
CA THR A 125 5.96 -11.84 -7.93
C THR A 125 5.02 -11.50 -6.77
N VAL A 126 4.90 -10.21 -6.48
CA VAL A 126 3.96 -9.68 -5.48
C VAL A 126 2.72 -9.15 -6.19
N GLN A 127 1.55 -9.64 -5.80
CA GLN A 127 0.25 -9.17 -6.29
C GLN A 127 -0.54 -8.53 -5.16
N VAL A 128 -0.94 -7.27 -5.33
CA VAL A 128 -1.85 -6.56 -4.43
C VAL A 128 -3.14 -6.26 -5.17
N GLU A 129 -4.23 -6.87 -4.72
CA GLU A 129 -5.56 -6.72 -5.31
C GLU A 129 -6.46 -5.92 -4.37
N ILE A 130 -7.21 -4.98 -4.94
CA ILE A 130 -8.28 -4.27 -4.24
C ILE A 130 -9.53 -4.33 -5.09
N GLU A 131 -10.63 -4.73 -4.46
CA GLU A 131 -11.99 -4.73 -5.04
C GLU A 131 -12.30 -3.38 -5.71
N ASP A 132 -12.93 -3.44 -6.89
CA ASP A 132 -13.28 -2.29 -7.74
C ASP A 132 -12.10 -1.44 -8.27
N ILE A 133 -10.84 -1.84 -8.01
CA ILE A 133 -9.63 -1.17 -8.54
C ILE A 133 -8.86 -2.09 -9.50
N GLY A 134 -8.50 -3.29 -9.05
CA GLY A 134 -7.73 -4.27 -9.82
C GLY A 134 -6.47 -4.78 -9.11
N ILE A 135 -5.55 -5.36 -9.88
CA ILE A 135 -4.35 -6.04 -9.38
C ILE A 135 -3.11 -5.25 -9.77
N LEU A 136 -2.34 -4.83 -8.76
CA LEU A 136 -0.99 -4.29 -8.90
C LEU A 136 -0.01 -5.46 -8.77
N GLU A 137 0.80 -5.69 -9.81
CA GLU A 137 1.78 -6.77 -9.86
C GLU A 137 3.19 -6.22 -9.99
N ASN A 138 4.11 -6.70 -9.16
CA ASN A 138 5.52 -6.33 -9.22
C ASN A 138 6.41 -7.57 -9.12
N VAL A 139 7.48 -7.60 -9.91
CA VAL A 139 8.57 -8.58 -9.76
C VAL A 139 9.62 -7.97 -8.83
N VAL A 140 10.07 -8.74 -7.85
CA VAL A 140 11.11 -8.34 -6.91
C VAL A 140 12.48 -8.40 -7.59
N VAL A 141 13.26 -7.33 -7.45
CA VAL A 141 14.62 -7.20 -7.96
C VAL A 141 15.56 -6.77 -6.82
N ASP A 142 16.83 -7.14 -6.91
CA ASP A 142 17.88 -6.58 -6.06
C ASP A 142 18.25 -5.18 -6.56
N VAL A 143 18.45 -4.23 -5.64
CA VAL A 143 18.60 -2.79 -5.94
C VAL A 143 19.88 -2.22 -5.34
#